data_AF-A0A4Y2D6J7-F1
#
_entry.id   AF-A0A4Y2D6J7-F1
#
_cell.length_a   1.000
_cell.length_b   1.000
_cell.length_c   1.000
_cell.angle_alpha   90.00
_cell.angle_beta   90.00
_cell.angle_gamma   90.00
#
_symmetry.space_group_name_H-M   'P 1'
#
loop_
_entity.id
_entity.type
_entity.pdbx_description
1 polymer ?
#
loop_
_entity_poly.entity_id
_entity_poly.type
_entity_poly.pdbx_seq_one_letter_code
_entity_poly.pdbx_strand_id
1 'polypeptide(L)'
;MNPGSFWGQMITTYGCEGALLYVDNILRPHLGPFLNGLPGAIFQQDNARPHTARVAQDFLRHVQILPWPARSSDLSPIEHVWDQLKRQDAAALLCT
;
A
#
# COMPACT_ATOMS: atom_id res chain seq x y z
N MET A 1 3.75 20.06 20.99
CA MET A 1 4.91 20.08 20.07
C MET A 1 4.96 18.74 19.36
N ASN A 2 5.12 18.79 18.04
CA ASN A 2 5.00 17.69 17.10
C ASN A 2 6.27 17.71 16.25
N PRO A 3 6.84 16.54 15.88
CA PRO A 3 7.55 16.46 14.62
C PRO A 3 6.97 15.32 13.80
N GLY A 4 6.27 15.64 12.71
CA GLY A 4 5.90 14.61 11.72
C GLY A 4 4.61 14.84 10.95
N SER A 5 3.90 15.95 11.14
CA SER A 5 2.72 16.28 10.33
C SER A 5 3.11 17.03 9.06
N PHE A 6 3.68 16.32 8.10
CA PHE A 6 3.69 16.67 6.68
C PHE A 6 4.04 15.40 5.91
N TRP A 7 3.53 15.25 4.68
CA TRP A 7 3.54 14.05 3.82
C TRP A 7 2.34 13.13 4.03
N GLY A 8 1.57 12.93 2.95
CA GLY A 8 0.31 12.18 2.90
C GLY A 8 0.41 10.85 3.66
N GLN A 9 -0.52 10.68 4.60
CA GLN A 9 -0.59 9.67 5.65
C GLN A 9 0.10 8.33 5.35
N MET A 10 1.40 8.26 5.62
CA MET A 10 2.14 7.00 5.65
C MET A 10 1.81 6.30 6.98
N ILE A 11 0.84 5.39 6.97
CA ILE A 11 0.46 4.62 8.17
C ILE A 11 1.61 3.65 8.47
N THR A 12 2.49 4.06 9.40
CA THR A 12 3.57 3.19 9.88
C THR A 12 2.96 2.17 10.84
N THR A 13 2.91 0.91 10.43
CA THR A 13 2.32 -0.15 11.25
C THR A 13 3.40 -0.99 11.93
N TYR A 14 3.49 -0.93 13.26
CA TYR A 14 4.32 -1.84 14.06
C TYR A 14 3.40 -2.87 14.73
N GLY A 15 3.53 -4.16 14.40
CA GLY A 15 2.85 -5.27 15.09
C GLY A 15 1.59 -5.82 14.40
N CYS A 16 0.91 -6.76 15.07
CA CYS A 16 -0.31 -7.46 14.60
C CYS A 16 -1.46 -6.49 14.28
N GLU A 17 -1.47 -5.33 14.94
CA GLU A 17 -2.38 -4.21 14.69
C GLU A 17 -2.23 -3.65 13.28
N GLY A 18 -1.05 -3.81 12.66
CA GLY A 18 -0.81 -3.36 11.31
C GLY A 18 -1.68 -4.00 10.26
N ALA A 19 -1.98 -5.29 10.41
CA ALA A 19 -2.88 -5.99 9.51
C ALA A 19 -4.33 -5.53 9.66
N LEU A 20 -4.76 -5.21 10.89
CA LEU A 20 -6.09 -4.68 11.16
C LEU A 20 -6.24 -3.27 10.56
N LEU A 21 -5.27 -2.39 10.79
CA LEU A 21 -5.25 -1.04 10.20
C LEU A 21 -5.19 -1.09 8.68
N TYR A 22 -4.45 -2.04 8.11
CA TYR A 22 -4.43 -2.27 6.66
C TYR A 22 -5.82 -2.62 6.13
N VAL A 23 -6.53 -3.55 6.78
CA VAL A 23 -7.88 -3.93 6.36
C VAL A 23 -8.86 -2.75 6.52
N ASP A 24 -8.89 -2.11 7.67
CA ASP A 24 -9.93 -1.14 8.01
C ASP A 24 -9.71 0.24 7.40
N ASN A 25 -8.46 0.69 7.27
CA ASN A 25 -8.16 2.02 6.74
C ASN A 25 -7.81 2.00 5.26
N ILE A 26 -7.32 0.87 4.71
CA ILE A 26 -6.88 0.80 3.32
C ILE A 26 -7.83 -0.06 2.48
N LEU A 27 -7.93 -1.36 2.77
CA LEU A 27 -8.66 -2.29 1.91
C LEU A 27 -10.16 -1.99 1.88
N ARG A 28 -10.80 -1.89 3.04
CA ARG A 28 -12.26 -1.72 3.14
C ARG A 28 -12.76 -0.43 2.48
N PRO A 29 -12.21 0.77 2.76
CA PRO A 29 -12.72 2.00 2.17
C PRO A 29 -12.30 2.22 0.71
N HIS A 30 -11.13 1.71 0.29
CA HIS A 30 -10.58 2.05 -1.03
C HIS A 30 -10.64 0.91 -2.04
N LEU A 31 -10.40 -0.34 -1.63
CA LEU A 31 -10.41 -1.48 -2.57
C LEU A 31 -11.84 -1.93 -2.88
N GLY A 32 -12.72 -1.98 -1.89
CA GLY A 32 -14.10 -2.45 -2.04
C GLY A 32 -14.88 -1.73 -3.16
N PRO A 33 -14.97 -0.38 -3.17
CA PRO A 33 -15.63 0.36 -4.24
C PRO A 33 -14.96 0.17 -5.61
N PHE A 34 -13.63 0.00 -5.63
CA PHE A 34 -12.85 -0.11 -6.85
C PHE A 34 -13.08 -1.44 -7.58
N LEU A 35 -13.17 -2.55 -6.83
CA LEU A 35 -13.44 -3.88 -7.39
C LEU A 35 -14.86 -3.99 -7.98
N ASN A 36 -15.84 -3.30 -7.40
CA ASN A 36 -17.20 -3.28 -7.95
C ASN A 36 -17.27 -2.66 -9.35
N GLY A 37 -16.34 -1.75 -9.68
CA GLY A 37 -16.27 -1.10 -10.98
C GLY A 37 -15.46 -1.86 -12.04
N LEU A 38 -14.71 -2.90 -11.65
CA LEU A 38 -13.74 -3.58 -12.51
C LEU A 38 -13.82 -5.11 -12.35
N PRO A 39 -14.83 -5.76 -12.96
CA PRO A 39 -14.96 -7.22 -12.91
C PRO A 39 -13.74 -7.90 -13.56
N GLY A 40 -13.11 -8.84 -12.83
CA GLY A 40 -11.92 -9.54 -13.30
C GLY A 40 -10.59 -8.84 -13.05
N ALA A 41 -10.58 -7.72 -12.30
CA ALA A 41 -9.34 -7.07 -11.89
C ALA A 41 -8.48 -7.98 -11.01
N ILE A 42 -7.16 -7.89 -11.21
CA ILE A 42 -6.15 -8.56 -10.39
C ILE A 42 -5.54 -7.51 -9.46
N PHE A 43 -5.60 -7.76 -8.16
CA PHE A 43 -5.01 -6.91 -7.13
C PHE A 43 -3.53 -7.24 -6.94
N GLN A 44 -2.67 -6.23 -6.94
CA GLN A 44 -1.23 -6.39 -6.71
C GLN A 44 -0.87 -5.81 -5.35
N GLN A 45 -0.16 -6.62 -4.55
CA GLN A 45 0.44 -6.21 -3.27
C GLN A 45 1.75 -6.99 -3.08
N ASP A 46 2.67 -6.44 -2.30
CA ASP A 46 3.90 -7.16 -1.92
C ASP A 46 3.65 -8.11 -0.74
N ASN A 47 4.67 -8.90 -0.37
CA ASN A 47 4.59 -9.86 0.73
C ASN A 47 4.93 -9.24 2.10
N ALA A 48 4.63 -7.96 2.34
CA ALA A 48 4.83 -7.35 3.65
C ALA A 48 4.03 -8.06 4.75
N ARG A 49 4.50 -7.96 6.01
CA ARG A 49 3.88 -8.67 7.15
C ARG A 49 2.38 -8.37 7.33
N PRO A 50 1.90 -7.12 7.20
CA PRO A 50 0.47 -6.83 7.28
C PRO A 50 -0.35 -7.48 6.15
N HIS A 51 0.22 -7.59 4.94
CA HIS A 51 -0.45 -8.14 3.75
C HIS A 51 -0.56 -9.67 3.79
N THR A 52 0.41 -10.32 4.44
CA THR A 52 0.46 -11.79 4.61
C THR A 52 -0.28 -12.27 5.87
N ALA A 53 -0.70 -11.35 6.74
CA ALA A 53 -1.46 -11.68 7.93
C ALA A 53 -2.83 -12.27 7.59
N ARG A 54 -3.30 -13.21 8.42
CA ARG A 54 -4.54 -13.95 8.19
C ARG A 54 -5.76 -13.05 7.98
N VAL A 55 -5.88 -11.97 8.74
CA VAL A 55 -7.03 -11.04 8.61
C VAL A 55 -7.06 -10.34 7.24
N ALA A 56 -5.90 -9.99 6.68
CA ALA A 56 -5.80 -9.40 5.35
C ALA A 56 -6.11 -10.45 4.25
N GLN A 57 -5.57 -11.66 4.40
CA GLN A 57 -5.85 -12.78 3.49
C GLN A 57 -7.33 -13.19 3.49
N ASP A 58 -7.99 -13.18 4.66
CA ASP A 58 -9.41 -13.48 4.79
C ASP A 58 -10.27 -12.40 4.12
N PHE A 59 -9.90 -11.12 4.23
CA PHE A 59 -10.58 -10.04 3.51
C PHE A 59 -10.44 -10.19 1.98
N LEU A 60 -9.27 -10.57 1.50
CA LEU A 60 -8.96 -10.69 0.07
C LEU A 60 -9.31 -12.06 -0.53
N ARG A 61 -9.98 -12.96 0.20
CA ARG A 61 -10.24 -14.34 -0.24
C ARG A 61 -10.91 -14.46 -1.62
N HIS A 62 -11.75 -13.50 -1.98
CA HIS A 62 -12.48 -13.49 -3.26
C HIS A 62 -11.87 -12.54 -4.30
N VAL A 63 -10.73 -11.94 -3.98
CA VAL A 63 -9.99 -11.04 -4.86
C VAL A 63 -8.87 -11.84 -5.52
N GLN A 64 -8.72 -11.73 -6.84
CA GLN A 64 -7.55 -12.32 -7.49
C GLN A 64 -6.32 -11.51 -7.13
N ILE A 65 -5.32 -12.14 -6.49
CA ILE A 65 -4.06 -11.48 -6.11
C ILE A 65 -2.96 -11.93 -7.07
N LEU A 66 -2.19 -10.98 -7.58
CA LEU A 66 -1.00 -11.27 -8.38
C LEU A 66 0.09 -11.89 -7.48
N PRO A 67 0.61 -13.09 -7.80
CA PRO A 67 1.72 -13.67 -7.04
C PRO A 67 2.94 -12.76 -7.11
N TRP A 68 3.49 -12.39 -5.95
CA TRP A 68 4.65 -11.51 -5.87
C TRP A 68 5.91 -12.27 -5.45
N PRO A 69 7.01 -12.22 -6.22
CA PRO A 69 8.27 -12.82 -5.82
C PRO A 69 8.88 -12.13 -4.60
N ALA A 70 9.56 -12.91 -3.75
CA ALA A 70 10.22 -12.38 -2.55
C ALA A 70 11.39 -11.47 -2.94
N ARG A 71 11.56 -10.35 -2.21
CA ARG A 71 12.63 -9.35 -2.40
C ARG A 71 12.60 -8.64 -3.76
N SER A 72 11.43 -8.57 -4.39
CA SER A 72 11.25 -7.85 -5.65
C SER A 72 10.52 -6.52 -5.45
N SER A 73 11.07 -5.65 -4.59
CA SER A 73 10.53 -4.29 -4.43
C SER A 73 10.71 -3.46 -5.70
N ASP A 74 11.78 -3.73 -6.45
CA ASP A 74 12.11 -3.14 -7.76
C ASP A 74 11.04 -3.41 -8.83
N LEU A 75 10.28 -4.49 -8.70
CA LEU A 75 9.23 -4.83 -9.66
C LEU A 75 7.92 -4.09 -9.40
N SER A 76 7.77 -3.42 -8.25
CA SER A 76 6.48 -2.85 -7.85
C SER A 76 6.25 -1.52 -8.56
N PRO A 77 5.20 -1.38 -9.39
CA PRO A 77 4.91 -0.12 -10.06
C PRO A 77 4.75 1.05 -9.08
N ILE A 78 4.32 0.79 -7.85
CA ILE A 78 4.15 1.82 -6.82
C ILE A 78 5.48 2.38 -6.31
N GLU A 79 6.55 1.57 -6.24
CA GLU A 79 7.88 2.04 -5.83
C GLU A 79 8.45 3.01 -6.86
N HIS A 80 8.25 2.73 -8.16
CA HIS A 80 8.63 3.65 -9.22
C HIS A 80 7.87 4.98 -9.15
N VAL A 81 6.56 4.94 -8.85
CA VAL A 81 5.76 6.16 -8.65
C VAL A 81 6.25 6.94 -7.43
N TRP A 82 6.50 6.27 -6.30
CA TRP A 82 7.05 6.92 -5.11
C TRP A 82 8.42 7.54 -5.38
N ASP A 83 9.29 6.86 -6.10
CA ASP A 83 10.60 7.40 -6.44
C ASP A 83 10.52 8.60 -7.39
N GLN A 84 9.55 8.61 -8.31
CA GLN A 84 9.29 9.79 -9.12
C GLN A 84 8.78 10.95 -8.27
N LEU A 85 7.83 10.71 -7.36
CA LEU A 85 7.31 11.73 -6.44
C LEU A 85 8.43 12.30 -5.55
N LYS A 86 9.24 11.45 -4.93
CA LYS A 86 10.40 11.87 -4.12
C LYS A 86 11.39 12.72 -4.94
N ARG A 87 11.64 12.36 -6.20
CA ARG A 87 12.50 13.16 -7.09
C ARG A 87 11.89 14.52 -7.42
N GLN A 88 10.58 14.60 -7.60
CA GLN A 88 9.89 15.88 -7.81
C GLN A 88 9.91 16.76 -6.56
N ASP A 89 9.67 16.18 -5.39
CA ASP A 89 9.74 16.89 -4.10
C ASP A 89 11.18 17.36 -3.80
N ALA A 90 12.18 16.53 -4.07
CA ALA A 90 13.59 16.89 -3.91
C ALA A 90 14.03 17.99 -4.88
N ALA A 91 13.52 17.98 -6.12
CA ALA A 91 13.76 19.05 -7.09
C ALA A 91 13.12 20.38 -6.63
N ALA A 92 11.95 20.33 -5.99
CA ALA A 92 11.30 21.51 -5.44
C ALA A 92 12.09 22.15 -4.27
N LEU A 93 12.80 21.35 -3.47
CA LEU A 93 13.64 21.82 -2.36
C LEU A 93 15.00 22.42 -2.79
N LEU A 94 15.44 22.20 -4.03
CA LEU A 94 16.70 22.73 -4.56
C LEU A 94 16.54 24.07 -5.31
N CYS A 95 15.29 24.53 -5.52
CA CYS A 95 14.98 25.78 -6.23
C CYS A 95 14.54 26.95 -5.32
N THR A 96 14.69 26.82 -3.99
CA THR A 96 14.43 27.89 -3.00
C THR A 96 15.68 28.21 -2.21
#